data_AF-A0AAV2J4F3-F1
#
_entry.id   AF-A0AAV2J4F3-F1
#
_cell.length_a   1.000
_cell.length_b   1.000
_cell.length_c   1.000
_cell.angle_alpha   90.00
_cell.angle_beta   90.00
_cell.angle_gamma   90.00
#
_symmetry.space_group_name_H-M   'P 1'
#
loop_
_entity.id
_entity.type
_entity.pdbx_description
1 polymer ?
#
loop_
_entity_poly.entity_id
_entity_poly.type
_entity_poly.pdbx_seq_one_letter_code
_entity_poly.pdbx_strand_id
1 'polypeptide(L)'
;MHLRLLFERLKEHGLIINSAKCEFGRSSITFLGHHVTPQGVMPLPAKVKAIIDFPRPNTVKPLQEFLGMVIFYNRHLPREMTGAFEATKTALANATLLAHPSPTAPVALTTDASLGLRGWGCVRAVGARSLAAVGLFQQEKLRSSERKYSTFDRELLGLFLATRHFRFLLEGRQFTAFVDHKPLIFAMAKSTEPWLATTSTLCNLGVHHLHSTRGGDRQCGCGLPFKGSDRPKGWYLSLMAPNTKGPAFAWLDPSRLYCNSQALADCVKDLLEPFHNDSVDIVAGIDAMGFILGACVATTLGKGFLAIRKAGHLCVDTQSQNYRDYSGRDKTMEVRLDVLKAGVRVLLVDQWIETGGTMKAAIELVERFGATVVGVAAVAIENTEGGQWIKKKYKFSHCIPEELQSQIDQKYLDSFKVNCVN
;
A
#
# COMPACT_ATOMS: atom_id res chain seq x y z
N MET A 1 -11.35 19.04 54.69
CA MET A 1 -11.17 20.51 54.61
C MET A 1 -10.96 21.04 53.18
N HIS A 2 -10.45 20.27 52.21
CA HIS A 2 -10.13 20.79 50.86
C HIS A 2 -11.28 20.84 49.83
N LEU A 3 -12.33 20.01 49.95
CA LEU A 3 -13.42 19.97 48.96
C LEU A 3 -14.29 21.24 48.94
N ARG A 4 -14.49 21.88 50.10
CA ARG A 4 -15.25 23.14 50.19
C ARG A 4 -14.56 24.25 49.38
N LEU A 5 -13.25 24.40 49.54
CA LEU A 5 -12.44 25.36 48.78
C LEU A 5 -12.49 25.09 47.27
N LEU A 6 -12.46 23.81 46.86
CA LEU A 6 -12.59 23.42 45.46
C LEU A 6 -13.95 23.84 44.89
N PHE A 7 -15.05 23.57 45.60
CA PHE A 7 -16.39 23.91 45.12
C PHE A 7 -16.64 25.42 45.08
N GLU A 8 -16.09 26.19 46.02
CA GLU A 8 -16.11 27.66 45.99
C GLU A 8 -15.41 28.17 44.73
N ARG A 9 -14.20 27.69 44.43
CA ARG A 9 -13.45 28.04 43.21
C ARG A 9 -14.18 27.69 41.92
N LEU A 10 -14.79 26.51 41.84
CA LEU A 10 -15.55 26.08 40.66
C LEU A 10 -16.78 26.96 40.46
N LYS A 11 -17.46 27.34 41.56
CA LYS A 11 -18.61 28.24 41.53
C LYS A 11 -18.21 29.65 41.08
N GLU A 12 -17.11 30.20 41.57
CA GLU A 12 -16.56 31.51 41.15
C GLU A 12 -16.31 31.57 39.64
N HIS A 13 -15.89 30.46 39.02
CA HIS A 13 -15.56 30.39 37.60
C HIS A 13 -16.71 29.81 36.74
N GLY A 14 -17.91 29.64 37.30
CA GLY A 14 -19.08 29.16 36.57
C GLY A 14 -18.99 27.70 36.07
N LEU A 15 -18.14 26.87 36.69
CA LEU A 15 -17.98 25.46 36.31
C LEU A 15 -18.95 24.57 37.09
N ILE A 16 -19.67 23.71 36.36
CA ILE A 16 -20.63 22.75 36.92
C ILE A 16 -20.02 21.34 36.87
N ILE A 17 -20.05 20.64 38.01
CA ILE A 17 -19.57 19.25 38.10
C ILE A 17 -20.66 18.25 37.73
N ASN A 18 -20.29 17.19 37.01
CA ASN A 18 -21.16 16.05 36.78
C ASN A 18 -21.09 15.11 37.99
N SER A 19 -22.07 15.21 38.88
CA SER A 19 -22.14 14.42 40.12
C SER A 19 -22.08 12.91 39.87
N ALA A 20 -22.64 12.42 38.76
CA ALA A 20 -22.63 10.99 38.41
C ALA A 20 -21.24 10.47 38.05
N LYS A 21 -20.30 11.35 37.68
CA LYS A 21 -18.91 11.00 37.34
C LYS A 21 -17.91 11.35 38.45
N CYS A 22 -18.39 11.86 39.58
CA CYS A 22 -17.54 12.27 40.69
C CYS A 22 -17.52 11.21 41.80
N GLU A 23 -16.34 10.92 42.32
CA GLU A 23 -16.13 10.07 43.48
C GLU A 23 -15.52 10.90 44.60
N PHE A 24 -16.21 10.99 45.74
CA PHE A 24 -15.77 11.79 46.89
C PHE A 24 -15.53 10.88 48.10
N GLY A 25 -14.50 11.21 48.89
CA GLY A 25 -14.22 10.54 50.17
C GLY A 25 -13.89 9.05 50.07
N ARG A 26 -13.46 8.56 48.89
CA ARG A 26 -13.06 7.17 48.69
C ARG A 26 -11.63 6.94 49.19
N SER A 27 -11.37 5.78 49.79
CA SER A 27 -10.03 5.33 50.15
C SER A 27 -9.19 4.94 48.93
N SER A 28 -9.83 4.54 47.83
CA SER A 28 -9.18 4.25 46.56
C SER A 28 -9.97 4.82 45.40
N ILE A 29 -9.29 5.36 44.39
CA ILE A 29 -9.92 5.91 43.18
C ILE A 29 -9.17 5.47 41.92
N THR A 30 -9.88 5.44 40.79
CA THR A 30 -9.24 5.37 39.48
C THR A 30 -8.97 6.79 38.97
N PHE A 31 -7.72 7.12 38.70
CA PHE A 31 -7.33 8.44 38.22
C PHE A 31 -6.23 8.35 37.16
N LEU A 32 -6.45 8.95 35.98
CA LEU A 32 -5.51 9.01 34.86
C LEU A 32 -4.87 7.65 34.49
N GLY A 33 -5.69 6.59 34.41
CA GLY A 33 -5.21 5.26 34.04
C GLY A 33 -4.50 4.49 35.16
N HIS A 34 -4.54 5.00 36.39
CA HIS A 34 -3.94 4.39 37.56
C HIS A 34 -4.99 4.14 38.65
N HIS A 35 -4.75 3.13 39.47
CA HIS A 35 -5.48 2.90 40.71
C HIS A 35 -4.67 3.53 41.85
N VAL A 36 -5.25 4.52 42.52
CA VAL A 36 -4.63 5.28 43.60
C VAL A 36 -5.22 4.78 44.92
N THR A 37 -4.35 4.37 45.85
CA THR A 37 -4.73 3.91 47.20
C THR A 37 -3.87 4.62 48.26
N PRO A 38 -4.17 4.47 49.56
CA PRO A 38 -3.35 5.09 50.61
C PRO A 38 -1.92 4.53 50.66
N GLN A 39 -1.70 3.31 50.14
CA GLN A 39 -0.40 2.65 50.10
C GLN A 39 0.43 3.04 48.87
N GLY A 40 -0.18 3.64 47.84
CA GLY A 40 0.53 4.08 46.65
C GLY A 40 -0.30 4.12 45.38
N VAL A 41 0.39 4.18 44.24
CA VAL A 41 -0.21 4.27 42.91
C VAL A 41 0.22 3.06 42.10
N MET A 42 -0.74 2.38 41.48
CA MET A 42 -0.49 1.21 40.63
C MET A 42 -1.19 1.34 39.28
N PRO A 43 -0.68 0.69 38.21
CA PRO A 43 -1.39 0.59 36.94
C PRO A 43 -2.76 -0.08 37.08
N LEU A 44 -3.72 0.28 36.24
CA LEU A 44 -5.02 -0.39 36.22
C LEU A 44 -4.89 -1.86 35.79
N PRO A 45 -5.50 -2.83 36.52
CA PRO A 45 -5.42 -4.25 36.16
C PRO A 45 -5.86 -4.56 34.73
N ALA A 46 -6.91 -3.88 34.23
CA ALA A 46 -7.37 -4.03 32.86
C ALA A 46 -6.33 -3.59 31.81
N LYS A 47 -5.55 -2.53 32.12
CA LYS A 47 -4.48 -2.04 31.23
C LYS A 47 -3.24 -2.93 31.29
N VAL A 48 -2.93 -3.48 32.47
CA VAL A 48 -1.87 -4.49 32.63
C VAL A 48 -2.24 -5.76 31.87
N LYS A 49 -3.48 -6.23 32.00
CA LYS A 49 -4.00 -7.39 31.25
C LYS A 49 -3.89 -7.18 29.74
N ALA A 50 -4.21 -5.98 29.24
CA ALA A 50 -4.04 -5.66 27.82
C ALA A 50 -2.58 -5.74 27.34
N ILE A 51 -1.59 -5.44 28.20
CA ILE A 51 -0.17 -5.58 27.89
C ILE A 51 0.23 -7.07 27.89
N ILE A 52 -0.25 -7.84 28.86
CA ILE A 52 0.01 -9.28 28.99
C ILE A 52 -0.58 -10.06 27.81
N ASP A 53 -1.82 -9.73 27.44
CA ASP A 53 -2.56 -10.39 26.37
C ASP A 53 -2.17 -9.85 24.98
N PHE A 54 -1.24 -8.88 24.91
CA PHE A 54 -0.84 -8.28 23.64
C PHE A 54 -0.11 -9.32 22.76
N PRO A 55 -0.59 -9.60 21.53
CA PRO A 55 0.00 -10.60 20.67
C PRO A 55 1.40 -10.18 20.23
N ARG A 56 2.31 -11.15 20.07
CA ARG A 56 3.69 -10.89 19.63
C ARG A 56 3.71 -9.97 18.39
N PRO A 57 4.34 -8.77 18.48
CA PRO A 57 4.41 -7.85 17.35
C PRO A 57 5.22 -8.46 16.20
N ASN A 58 4.64 -8.52 15.01
CA ASN A 58 5.30 -9.01 13.78
C ASN A 58 5.43 -7.91 12.71
N THR A 59 4.98 -6.69 12.99
CA THR A 59 5.08 -5.53 12.10
C THR A 59 5.35 -4.26 12.93
N VAL A 60 5.79 -3.19 12.26
CA VAL A 60 6.22 -1.94 12.91
C VAL A 60 5.10 -1.31 13.75
N LYS A 61 3.86 -1.32 13.24
CA LYS A 61 2.74 -0.65 13.90
C LYS A 61 2.32 -1.30 15.24
N PRO A 62 2.06 -2.63 15.32
CA PRO A 62 1.85 -3.33 16.59
C PRO A 62 3.04 -3.21 17.55
N LEU A 63 4.27 -3.12 17.03
CA LEU A 63 5.45 -2.92 17.86
C LEU A 63 5.45 -1.54 18.51
N GLN A 64 5.12 -0.49 17.75
CA GLN A 64 4.97 0.87 18.27
C GLN A 64 3.81 0.98 19.27
N GLU A 65 2.69 0.32 19.01
CA GLU A 65 1.53 0.26 19.93
C GLU A 65 1.90 -0.43 21.25
N PHE A 66 2.54 -1.60 21.18
CA PHE A 66 3.04 -2.31 22.36
C PHE A 66 4.03 -1.46 23.15
N LEU A 67 5.00 -0.85 22.46
CA LEU A 67 6.01 -0.01 23.09
C LEU A 67 5.36 1.22 23.76
N GLY A 68 4.38 1.84 23.12
CA GLY A 68 3.61 2.95 23.72
C GLY A 68 2.89 2.55 25.00
N MET A 69 2.29 1.35 25.03
CA MET A 69 1.63 0.81 26.23
C MET A 69 2.60 0.54 27.38
N VAL A 70 3.79 0.01 27.09
CA VAL A 70 4.83 -0.27 28.10
C VAL A 70 5.49 1.01 28.60
N ILE A 71 5.81 1.95 27.70
CA ILE A 71 6.43 3.23 28.06
C ILE A 71 5.52 4.04 29.00
N PHE A 72 4.20 3.99 28.81
CA PHE A 72 3.25 4.70 29.68
C PHE A 72 3.39 4.30 31.17
N TYR A 73 3.80 3.05 31.46
CA TYR A 73 4.01 2.55 32.82
C TYR A 73 5.49 2.40 33.20
N ASN A 74 6.41 3.00 32.45
CA ASN A 74 7.87 2.86 32.66
C ASN A 74 8.29 3.18 34.11
N ARG A 75 7.62 4.12 34.77
CA ARG A 75 7.88 4.48 36.18
C ARG A 75 7.66 3.35 37.19
N HIS A 76 6.94 2.30 36.82
CA HIS A 76 6.63 1.14 37.65
C HIS A 76 7.51 -0.08 37.32
N LEU A 77 8.38 0.01 36.31
CA LEU A 77 9.24 -1.10 35.91
C LEU A 77 10.54 -1.14 36.75
N PRO A 78 11.05 -2.34 37.13
CA PRO A 78 12.32 -2.50 37.83
C PRO A 78 13.50 -1.98 36.99
N ARG A 79 14.54 -1.48 37.67
CA ARG A 79 15.77 -0.95 37.01
C ARG A 79 16.50 -2.00 36.17
N GLU A 80 16.33 -3.29 36.46
CA GLU A 80 16.91 -4.40 35.70
C GLU A 80 16.38 -4.46 34.25
N MET A 81 15.11 -4.08 34.02
CA MET A 81 14.53 -3.97 32.67
C MET A 81 15.11 -2.80 31.87
N THR A 82 15.61 -1.76 32.56
CA THR A 82 16.37 -0.69 31.92
C THR A 82 17.67 -1.22 31.32
N GLY A 83 18.29 -2.24 31.94
CA GLY A 83 19.47 -2.92 31.40
C GLY A 83 19.21 -3.64 30.08
N ALA A 84 18.05 -4.30 29.92
CA ALA A 84 17.66 -4.92 28.64
C ALA A 84 17.35 -3.87 27.55
N PHE A 85 16.77 -2.74 27.95
CA PHE A 85 16.52 -1.60 27.05
C PHE A 85 17.82 -0.93 26.60
N GLU A 86 18.76 -0.69 27.52
CA GLU A 86 20.08 -0.17 27.19
C GLU A 86 20.90 -1.18 26.38
N ALA A 87 20.86 -2.48 26.70
CA ALA A 87 21.50 -3.51 25.88
C ALA A 87 20.94 -3.55 24.45
N THR A 88 19.64 -3.29 24.27
CA THR A 88 19.02 -3.16 22.94
C THR A 88 19.52 -1.91 22.22
N LYS A 89 19.63 -0.77 22.91
CA LYS A 89 20.24 0.46 22.37
C LYS A 89 21.71 0.25 22.01
N THR A 90 22.49 -0.43 22.86
CA THR A 90 23.90 -0.74 22.63
C THR A 90 24.08 -1.72 21.48
N ALA A 91 23.21 -2.74 21.35
CA ALA A 91 23.20 -3.63 20.20
C ALA A 91 22.85 -2.90 18.89
N LEU A 92 21.95 -1.90 18.96
CA LEU A 92 21.61 -1.04 17.83
C LEU A 92 22.74 -0.04 17.49
N ALA A 93 23.41 0.50 18.50
CA ALA A 93 24.54 1.42 18.36
C ALA A 93 25.81 0.71 17.88
N ASN A 94 25.98 -0.56 18.25
CA ASN A 94 27.05 -1.45 17.77
C ASN A 94 26.65 -2.21 16.49
N ALA A 95 25.48 -1.93 15.90
CA ALA A 95 25.12 -2.47 14.61
C ALA A 95 26.15 -2.03 13.57
N THR A 96 26.65 -3.00 12.80
CA THR A 96 27.78 -2.84 11.88
C THR A 96 27.61 -1.59 11.00
N LEU A 97 28.61 -0.70 11.00
CA LEU A 97 28.62 0.50 10.17
C LEU A 97 28.56 0.09 8.69
N LEU A 98 27.40 0.30 8.04
CA LEU A 98 27.27 0.09 6.61
C LEU A 98 28.02 1.21 5.87
N ALA A 99 28.87 0.83 4.93
CA ALA A 99 29.57 1.82 4.12
C ALA A 99 28.60 2.50 3.15
N HIS A 100 28.82 3.79 2.88
CA HIS A 100 28.02 4.49 1.89
C HIS A 100 28.19 3.85 0.50
N PRO A 101 27.09 3.63 -0.25
CA PRO A 101 27.16 3.10 -1.61
C PRO A 101 27.87 4.11 -2.52
N SER A 102 29.02 3.73 -3.08
CA SER A 102 29.69 4.54 -4.11
C SER A 102 28.96 4.38 -5.46
N PRO A 103 28.63 5.48 -6.17
CA PRO A 103 27.99 5.45 -7.49
C PRO A 103 28.85 4.85 -8.62
N THR A 104 30.13 4.56 -8.38
CA THR A 104 31.04 3.98 -9.39
C THR A 104 31.64 2.62 -8.98
N ALA A 105 31.49 2.20 -7.73
CA ALA A 105 32.06 0.94 -7.28
C ALA A 105 31.26 -0.29 -7.80
N PRO A 106 31.95 -1.37 -8.22
CA PRO A 106 31.31 -2.64 -8.51
C PRO A 106 30.55 -3.19 -7.29
N VAL A 107 29.35 -3.72 -7.50
CA VAL A 107 28.48 -4.21 -6.43
C VAL A 107 28.36 -5.73 -6.53
N ALA A 108 28.56 -6.41 -5.40
CA ALA A 108 28.38 -7.85 -5.27
C ALA A 108 27.19 -8.13 -4.34
N LEU A 109 26.27 -8.97 -4.81
CA LEU A 109 25.18 -9.51 -4.01
C LEU A 109 25.54 -10.94 -3.63
N THR A 110 25.51 -11.28 -2.36
CA THR A 110 25.71 -12.65 -1.87
C THR A 110 24.45 -13.12 -1.19
N THR A 111 23.97 -14.31 -1.55
CA THR A 111 22.74 -14.89 -0.99
C THR A 111 22.95 -16.33 -0.56
N ASP A 112 22.31 -16.70 0.55
CA ASP A 112 22.29 -18.05 1.13
C ASP A 112 20.86 -18.36 1.57
N ALA A 113 20.31 -19.52 1.17
CA ALA A 113 19.00 -20.01 1.60
C ALA A 113 19.02 -21.43 2.18
N SER A 114 19.54 -21.59 3.40
CA SER A 114 19.55 -22.89 4.09
C SER A 114 18.17 -23.56 4.36
N LEU A 115 18.15 -24.90 4.31
CA LEU A 115 17.00 -25.77 4.63
C LEU A 115 16.59 -25.66 6.10
N GLY A 116 15.60 -24.80 6.38
CA GLY A 116 14.85 -24.81 7.65
C GLY A 116 14.66 -23.45 8.32
N LEU A 117 15.47 -22.45 7.99
CA LEU A 117 15.40 -21.12 8.62
C LEU A 117 15.86 -20.03 7.63
N ARG A 118 15.04 -18.98 7.52
CA ARG A 118 15.35 -17.60 7.07
C ARG A 118 16.44 -17.45 5.98
N GLY A 119 16.04 -17.11 4.75
CA GLY A 119 16.98 -16.68 3.70
C GLY A 119 17.70 -15.39 4.09
N TRP A 120 19.02 -15.34 3.82
CA TRP A 120 19.89 -14.22 4.15
C TRP A 120 20.53 -13.67 2.86
N GLY A 121 20.51 -12.35 2.69
CA GLY A 121 21.11 -11.67 1.56
C GLY A 121 21.99 -10.52 2.04
N CYS A 122 23.23 -10.43 1.57
CA CYS A 122 24.14 -9.34 1.89
C CYS A 122 24.60 -8.67 0.60
N VAL A 123 24.46 -7.35 0.52
CA VAL A 123 25.08 -6.55 -0.54
C VAL A 123 26.37 -5.94 -0.02
N ARG A 124 27.44 -6.22 -0.76
CA ARG A 124 28.79 -5.72 -0.51
C ARG A 124 29.20 -4.83 -1.68
N ALA A 125 29.73 -3.65 -1.39
CA ALA A 125 30.45 -2.90 -2.41
C ALA A 125 31.90 -3.41 -2.46
N VAL A 126 32.39 -3.68 -3.66
CA VAL A 126 33.77 -4.07 -3.89
C VAL A 126 34.59 -2.80 -4.05
N GLY A 127 35.25 -2.37 -2.98
CA GLY A 127 36.27 -1.32 -3.04
C GLY A 127 37.63 -1.91 -3.41
N ALA A 128 38.56 -1.07 -3.89
CA ALA A 128 39.89 -1.49 -4.35
C ALA A 128 40.78 -2.18 -3.29
N ARG A 129 40.42 -2.20 -2.01
CA ARG A 129 41.22 -2.80 -0.91
C ARG A 129 40.44 -3.56 0.18
N SER A 130 39.10 -3.59 0.17
CA SER A 130 38.31 -4.42 1.09
C SER A 130 36.84 -4.55 0.66
N LEU A 131 36.21 -5.68 1.04
CA LEU A 131 34.76 -5.89 0.91
C LEU A 131 34.05 -5.20 2.08
N ALA A 132 33.35 -4.09 1.81
CA ALA A 132 32.55 -3.39 2.81
C ALA A 132 31.06 -3.74 2.63
N ALA A 133 30.38 -4.11 3.71
CA ALA A 133 28.94 -4.34 3.69
C ALA A 133 28.22 -2.99 3.50
N VAL A 134 27.37 -2.91 2.48
CA VAL A 134 26.58 -1.71 2.14
C VAL A 134 25.10 -1.92 2.43
N GLY A 135 24.65 -3.18 2.54
CA GLY A 135 23.32 -3.51 2.99
C GLY A 135 23.18 -4.96 3.44
N LEU A 136 22.29 -5.19 4.41
CA LEU A 136 21.93 -6.52 4.93
C LEU A 136 20.43 -6.72 4.79
N PHE A 137 20.05 -7.86 4.22
CA PHE A 137 18.67 -8.29 4.03
C PHE A 137 18.48 -9.62 4.74
N GLN A 138 17.44 -9.69 5.56
CA GLN A 138 16.99 -10.93 6.17
C GLN A 138 15.51 -11.10 5.88
N GLN A 139 15.15 -12.27 5.36
CA GLN A 139 13.75 -12.63 5.20
C GLN A 139 13.22 -13.23 6.52
N GLU A 140 12.09 -12.74 7.00
CA GLU A 140 11.31 -13.46 8.02
C GLU A 140 10.41 -14.53 7.39
N LYS A 141 10.32 -15.68 8.09
CA LYS A 141 9.56 -16.92 7.81
C LYS A 141 8.91 -17.04 6.41
N LEU A 142 9.35 -18.06 5.65
CA LEU A 142 8.67 -18.53 4.44
C LEU A 142 7.18 -18.82 4.69
N ARG A 143 6.32 -18.37 3.76
CA ARG A 143 4.87 -18.65 3.73
C ARG A 143 4.63 -20.16 3.66
N SER A 144 3.45 -20.60 4.09
CA SER A 144 3.09 -22.02 4.09
C SER A 144 3.18 -22.68 2.70
N SER A 145 2.96 -21.92 1.62
CA SER A 145 3.17 -22.35 0.23
C SER A 145 4.66 -22.41 -0.15
N GLU A 146 5.45 -21.40 0.23
CA GLU A 146 6.88 -21.29 -0.07
C GLU A 146 7.71 -22.37 0.66
N ARG A 147 7.20 -22.89 1.78
CA ARG A 147 7.81 -24.04 2.47
C ARG A 147 7.74 -25.35 1.69
N LYS A 148 6.90 -25.44 0.66
CA LYS A 148 6.76 -26.64 -0.19
C LYS A 148 7.66 -26.58 -1.43
N TYR A 149 8.32 -25.46 -1.68
CA TYR A 149 9.22 -25.27 -2.81
C TYR A 149 10.40 -26.23 -2.78
N SER A 150 10.91 -26.59 -3.95
CA SER A 150 12.15 -27.35 -4.07
C SER A 150 13.34 -26.52 -3.55
N THR A 151 14.47 -27.16 -3.25
CA THR A 151 15.70 -26.44 -2.85
C THR A 151 16.11 -25.41 -3.91
N PHE A 152 16.01 -25.77 -5.20
CA PHE A 152 16.28 -24.86 -6.31
C PHE A 152 15.37 -23.63 -6.28
N ASP A 153 14.06 -23.82 -6.12
CA ASP A 153 13.09 -22.72 -6.10
C ASP A 153 13.24 -21.82 -4.88
N ARG A 154 13.67 -22.38 -3.74
CA ARG A 154 13.96 -21.59 -2.52
C ARG A 154 15.20 -20.73 -2.67
N GLU A 155 16.26 -21.27 -3.27
CA GLU A 155 17.49 -20.52 -3.56
C GLU A 155 17.23 -19.41 -4.59
N LEU A 156 16.47 -19.72 -5.65
CA LEU A 156 16.06 -18.73 -6.65
C LEU A 156 15.19 -17.63 -6.02
N LEU A 157 14.25 -18.00 -5.15
CA LEU A 157 13.41 -17.06 -4.41
C LEU A 157 14.25 -16.17 -3.48
N GLY A 158 15.25 -16.75 -2.79
CA GLY A 158 16.19 -16.00 -1.96
C GLY A 158 16.95 -14.94 -2.75
N LEU A 159 17.50 -15.32 -3.91
CA LEU A 159 18.19 -14.41 -4.82
C LEU A 159 17.27 -13.31 -5.35
N PHE A 160 16.05 -13.67 -5.76
CA PHE A 160 15.04 -12.72 -6.24
C PHE A 160 14.64 -11.71 -5.16
N LEU A 161 14.35 -12.18 -3.95
CA LEU A 161 13.92 -11.32 -2.84
C LEU A 161 15.03 -10.37 -2.39
N ALA A 162 16.29 -10.85 -2.33
CA ALA A 162 17.43 -10.01 -2.02
C ALA A 162 17.66 -8.94 -3.11
N THR A 163 17.58 -9.32 -4.39
CA THR A 163 17.68 -8.38 -5.52
C THR A 163 16.57 -7.33 -5.47
N ARG A 164 15.33 -7.75 -5.20
CA ARG A 164 14.19 -6.85 -5.06
C ARG A 164 14.35 -5.91 -3.87
N HIS A 165 14.88 -6.40 -2.75
CA HIS A 165 15.13 -5.59 -1.57
C HIS A 165 16.18 -4.51 -1.84
N PHE A 166 17.29 -4.88 -2.49
CA PHE A 166 18.37 -3.95 -2.84
C PHE A 166 18.21 -3.29 -4.21
N ARG A 167 16.97 -3.28 -4.76
CA ARG A 167 16.68 -2.71 -6.08
C ARG A 167 17.25 -1.30 -6.23
N PHE A 168 17.12 -0.45 -5.22
CA PHE A 168 17.65 0.92 -5.23
C PHE A 168 19.17 1.03 -5.33
N LEU A 169 19.93 -0.04 -4.99
CA LEU A 169 21.39 -0.10 -5.12
C LEU A 169 21.86 -0.78 -6.41
N LEU A 170 21.04 -1.68 -6.96
CA LEU A 170 21.39 -2.58 -8.06
C LEU A 170 20.80 -2.14 -9.40
N GLU A 171 19.65 -1.47 -9.39
CA GLU A 171 18.93 -1.06 -10.60
C GLU A 171 19.78 -0.08 -11.43
N GLY A 172 19.94 -0.40 -12.72
CA GLY A 172 20.78 0.37 -13.65
C GLY A 172 22.28 0.12 -13.54
N ARG A 173 22.74 -0.81 -12.68
CA ARG A 173 24.17 -1.13 -12.48
C ARG A 173 24.46 -2.58 -12.90
N GLN A 174 25.70 -2.84 -13.31
CA GLN A 174 26.21 -4.20 -13.45
C GLN A 174 26.59 -4.71 -12.06
N PHE A 175 26.05 -5.87 -11.68
CA PHE A 175 26.32 -6.47 -10.37
C PHE A 175 26.51 -7.98 -10.47
N THR A 176 27.30 -8.52 -9.55
CA THR A 176 27.62 -9.94 -9.51
C THR A 176 26.88 -10.62 -8.38
N ALA A 177 26.09 -11.64 -8.69
CA ALA A 177 25.46 -12.49 -7.69
C ALA A 177 26.34 -13.71 -7.39
N PHE A 178 26.65 -13.88 -6.12
CA PHE A 178 27.34 -15.04 -5.58
C PHE A 178 26.32 -15.94 -4.89
N VAL A 179 26.17 -17.15 -5.42
CA VAL A 179 25.27 -18.19 -4.92
C VAL A 179 26.06 -19.47 -4.67
N ASP A 180 25.61 -20.26 -3.70
CA ASP A 180 26.17 -21.57 -3.34
C ASP A 180 25.46 -22.74 -4.05
N HIS A 181 24.34 -22.47 -4.74
CA HIS A 181 23.57 -23.48 -5.45
C HIS A 181 23.97 -23.64 -6.94
N LYS A 182 24.87 -24.60 -7.21
CA LYS A 182 25.45 -24.87 -8.55
C LYS A 182 24.43 -25.02 -9.72
N PRO A 183 23.28 -25.69 -9.57
CA PRO A 183 22.28 -25.77 -10.65
C PRO A 183 21.72 -24.41 -11.09
N LEU A 184 21.70 -23.42 -10.20
CA LEU A 184 21.17 -22.07 -10.48
C LEU A 184 22.00 -21.35 -11.56
N ILE A 185 23.31 -21.61 -11.58
CA ILE A 185 24.26 -21.01 -12.52
C ILE A 185 24.01 -21.52 -13.93
N PHE A 186 23.79 -22.82 -14.09
CA PHE A 186 23.50 -23.42 -15.39
C PHE A 186 22.13 -23.01 -15.92
N ALA A 187 21.13 -22.86 -15.04
CA ALA A 187 19.81 -22.36 -15.40
C ALA A 187 19.86 -20.91 -15.91
N MET A 188 20.67 -20.05 -15.28
CA MET A 188 20.84 -18.66 -15.71
C MET A 188 21.74 -18.51 -16.95
N ALA A 189 22.60 -19.49 -17.25
CA ALA A 189 23.49 -19.47 -18.42
C ALA A 189 22.84 -19.97 -19.73
N LYS A 190 21.77 -20.80 -19.66
CA LYS A 190 21.01 -21.26 -20.82
C LYS A 190 19.98 -20.21 -21.25
N SER A 191 20.43 -19.18 -21.97
CA SER A 191 19.52 -18.22 -22.61
C SER A 191 18.96 -18.78 -23.93
N THR A 192 17.68 -19.16 -23.92
CA THR A 192 16.84 -19.19 -25.13
C THR A 192 15.43 -18.69 -24.77
N GLU A 193 15.09 -17.52 -25.33
CA GLU A 193 13.77 -16.83 -25.41
C GLU A 193 12.98 -16.53 -24.12
N PRO A 194 12.21 -15.42 -24.08
CA PRO A 194 12.06 -14.53 -22.91
C PRO A 194 10.96 -14.95 -21.92
N TRP A 195 10.94 -16.22 -21.52
CA TRP A 195 9.97 -16.74 -20.55
C TRP A 195 10.39 -16.61 -19.08
N LEU A 196 11.47 -15.85 -18.82
CA LEU A 196 11.92 -15.41 -17.50
C LEU A 196 11.87 -13.87 -17.36
N ALA A 197 10.99 -13.19 -18.09
CA ALA A 197 10.87 -11.73 -18.09
C ALA A 197 10.26 -11.11 -16.81
N THR A 198 10.05 -11.87 -15.73
CA THR A 198 9.89 -11.32 -14.36
C THR A 198 11.21 -10.85 -13.73
N THR A 199 12.32 -10.95 -14.45
CA THR A 199 13.63 -10.44 -14.03
C THR A 199 14.20 -9.42 -15.01
N SER A 200 13.47 -8.33 -15.30
CA SER A 200 14.08 -7.15 -15.95
C SER A 200 15.15 -6.50 -15.06
N THR A 201 15.16 -6.79 -13.75
CA THR A 201 16.23 -6.37 -12.83
C THR A 201 17.53 -7.18 -12.99
N LEU A 202 17.52 -8.31 -13.71
CA LEU A 202 18.69 -9.18 -13.87
C LEU A 202 19.37 -9.08 -15.23
N CYS A 203 18.95 -8.17 -16.11
CA CYS A 203 19.55 -7.98 -17.44
C CYS A 203 21.03 -7.58 -17.41
N ASN A 204 21.59 -7.29 -16.22
CA ASN A 204 22.98 -6.94 -15.97
C ASN A 204 23.62 -7.84 -14.88
N LEU A 205 23.13 -9.09 -14.74
CA LEU A 205 23.55 -10.01 -13.68
C LEU A 205 24.61 -11.01 -14.19
N GLY A 206 25.82 -10.93 -13.64
CA GLY A 206 26.77 -12.04 -13.68
C GLY A 206 26.56 -12.97 -12.50
N VAL A 207 26.22 -14.25 -12.73
CA VAL A 207 26.04 -15.24 -11.66
C VAL A 207 27.25 -16.15 -11.58
N HIS A 208 27.92 -16.18 -10.42
CA HIS A 208 29.10 -17.01 -10.21
C HIS A 208 28.93 -17.94 -9.01
N HIS A 209 29.45 -19.16 -9.12
CA HIS A 209 29.54 -20.09 -7.99
C HIS A 209 30.53 -19.54 -6.98
N LEU A 210 30.16 -19.54 -5.71
CA LEU A 210 31.15 -19.45 -4.64
C LEU A 210 32.00 -20.73 -4.68
N HIS A 211 33.14 -20.73 -5.39
CA HIS A 211 34.43 -21.30 -4.94
C HIS A 211 35.59 -20.95 -5.90
N SER A 212 36.60 -20.30 -5.32
CA SER A 212 38.01 -20.11 -5.71
C SER A 212 38.40 -19.75 -7.16
N THR A 213 38.93 -18.52 -7.29
CA THR A 213 40.03 -18.06 -8.17
C THR A 213 39.88 -18.03 -9.71
N ARG A 214 40.09 -16.81 -10.23
CA ARG A 214 40.64 -16.39 -11.55
C ARG A 214 39.77 -16.55 -12.83
N GLY A 215 39.39 -15.39 -13.38
CA GLY A 215 39.76 -15.00 -14.75
C GLY A 215 38.72 -15.11 -15.86
N GLY A 216 38.46 -13.99 -16.55
CA GLY A 216 38.13 -13.96 -17.99
C GLY A 216 36.77 -13.38 -18.38
N ASP A 217 36.71 -12.06 -18.60
CA ASP A 217 35.61 -11.36 -19.28
C ASP A 217 35.50 -11.78 -20.75
N ARG A 218 34.27 -12.03 -21.22
CA ARG A 218 33.90 -11.91 -22.64
C ARG A 218 32.52 -11.26 -22.75
N GLN A 219 32.54 -10.04 -23.27
CA GLN A 219 31.42 -9.14 -23.50
C GLN A 219 30.67 -9.56 -24.77
N CYS A 220 29.34 -9.70 -24.72
CA CYS A 220 28.51 -9.77 -25.91
C CYS A 220 27.45 -8.66 -25.80
N GLY A 221 27.55 -7.67 -26.68
CA GLY A 221 26.65 -6.54 -26.73
C GLY A 221 25.40 -6.84 -27.55
N CYS A 222 24.26 -6.39 -27.04
CA CYS A 222 23.12 -5.96 -27.86
C CYS A 222 22.29 -4.97 -27.03
N GLY A 223 21.94 -3.84 -27.66
CA GLY A 223 21.50 -2.61 -26.98
C GLY A 223 20.01 -2.56 -26.63
N LEU A 224 19.71 -1.76 -25.61
CA LEU A 224 18.42 -1.07 -25.43
C LEU A 224 18.50 0.29 -26.14
N PRO A 225 17.40 0.82 -26.73
CA PRO A 225 16.54 1.70 -25.93
C PRO A 225 15.06 1.75 -26.35
N PHE A 226 14.16 2.11 -25.43
CA PHE A 226 12.94 2.86 -25.78
C PHE A 226 12.92 4.18 -25.01
N LYS A 227 13.25 5.27 -25.71
CA LYS A 227 12.96 6.67 -25.35
C LYS A 227 11.59 7.02 -25.95
N GLY A 228 10.84 7.87 -25.26
CA GLY A 228 9.39 8.02 -25.41
C GLY A 228 8.87 8.40 -26.79
N SER A 229 7.70 7.83 -27.14
CA SER A 229 6.51 8.54 -27.60
C SER A 229 5.27 7.64 -27.74
N ASP A 230 5.40 6.30 -27.69
CA ASP A 230 4.23 5.40 -27.79
C ASP A 230 4.17 4.40 -26.62
N ARG A 231 3.57 4.80 -25.49
CA ARG A 231 3.13 3.82 -24.48
C ARG A 231 1.69 3.41 -24.80
N PRO A 232 1.37 2.11 -24.83
CA PRO A 232 0.02 1.66 -25.13
C PRO A 232 -0.95 2.12 -24.03
N LYS A 233 -2.20 2.38 -24.40
CA LYS A 233 -3.29 2.70 -23.48
C LYS A 233 -3.35 1.63 -22.38
N GLY A 234 -3.49 2.05 -21.13
CA GLY A 234 -3.60 1.12 -20.01
C GLY A 234 -2.30 0.39 -19.62
N TRP A 235 -1.11 0.76 -20.12
CA TRP A 235 0.17 0.12 -19.71
C TRP A 235 0.37 0.09 -18.18
N TYR A 236 -0.14 1.11 -17.50
CA TYR A 236 -0.08 1.29 -16.05
C TYR A 236 -0.99 0.34 -15.26
N LEU A 237 -1.89 -0.41 -15.91
CA LEU A 237 -2.69 -1.45 -15.25
C LEU A 237 -1.78 -2.53 -14.63
N SER A 238 -0.63 -2.80 -15.26
CA SER A 238 0.40 -3.73 -14.74
C SER A 238 1.02 -3.30 -13.42
N LEU A 239 0.90 -2.01 -13.04
CA LEU A 239 1.38 -1.50 -11.76
C LEU A 239 0.39 -1.77 -10.63
N MET A 240 -0.88 -2.04 -10.94
CA MET A 240 -1.94 -2.21 -9.96
C MET A 240 -1.91 -3.60 -9.33
N ALA A 241 -2.31 -3.70 -8.06
CA ALA A 241 -2.32 -4.97 -7.35
C ALA A 241 -3.75 -5.56 -7.30
N PRO A 242 -3.96 -6.85 -7.60
CA PRO A 242 -5.29 -7.43 -7.51
C PRO A 242 -5.76 -7.52 -6.06
N ASN A 243 -6.95 -7.02 -5.77
CA ASN A 243 -7.63 -7.24 -4.50
C ASN A 243 -8.39 -8.58 -4.56
N THR A 244 -7.81 -9.63 -3.99
CA THR A 244 -8.33 -11.00 -4.12
C THR A 244 -9.42 -11.34 -3.11
N LYS A 245 -10.47 -12.01 -3.58
CA LYS A 245 -11.51 -12.65 -2.75
C LYS A 245 -11.62 -14.11 -3.20
N GLY A 246 -10.82 -14.98 -2.59
CA GLY A 246 -10.69 -16.37 -3.05
C GLY A 246 -9.84 -16.48 -4.31
N PRO A 247 -10.15 -17.38 -5.26
CA PRO A 247 -9.33 -17.63 -6.45
C PRO A 247 -9.42 -16.52 -7.53
N ALA A 248 -10.39 -15.61 -7.42
CA ALA A 248 -10.60 -14.47 -8.33
C ALA A 248 -10.31 -13.13 -7.62
N PHE A 249 -10.05 -12.06 -8.39
CA PHE A 249 -9.93 -10.71 -7.84
C PHE A 249 -11.25 -9.93 -7.94
N ALA A 250 -11.51 -9.01 -7.03
CA ALA A 250 -12.71 -8.16 -7.09
C ALA A 250 -12.49 -6.89 -7.92
N TRP A 251 -11.30 -6.28 -7.79
CA TRP A 251 -10.85 -5.09 -8.54
C TRP A 251 -9.33 -4.93 -8.38
N LEU A 252 -8.71 -4.02 -9.14
CA LEU A 252 -7.27 -3.73 -9.02
C LEU A 252 -7.03 -2.46 -8.19
N ASP A 253 -6.14 -2.54 -7.19
CA ASP A 253 -5.73 -1.41 -6.38
C ASP A 253 -4.83 -0.43 -7.17
N PRO A 254 -5.30 0.79 -7.44
CA PRO A 254 -4.56 1.79 -8.20
C PRO A 254 -3.49 2.52 -7.37
N SER A 255 -3.32 2.21 -6.08
CA SER A 255 -2.37 2.91 -5.19
C SER A 255 -0.94 2.97 -5.75
N ARG A 256 -0.47 1.91 -6.41
CA ARG A 256 0.85 1.88 -7.06
C ARG A 256 0.94 2.69 -8.35
N LEU A 257 -0.16 2.80 -9.09
CA LEU A 257 -0.26 3.71 -10.23
C LEU A 257 -0.12 5.15 -9.76
N TYR A 258 -0.80 5.54 -8.67
CA TYR A 258 -0.76 6.91 -8.15
C TYR A 258 0.64 7.36 -7.70
N CYS A 259 1.46 6.44 -7.21
CA CYS A 259 2.85 6.70 -6.82
C CYS A 259 3.80 6.89 -8.03
N ASN A 260 3.36 6.56 -9.25
CA ASN A 260 4.13 6.76 -10.47
C ASN A 260 3.58 7.98 -11.22
N SER A 261 4.36 9.07 -11.22
CA SER A 261 3.93 10.35 -11.81
C SER A 261 3.47 10.23 -13.26
N GLN A 262 4.19 9.43 -14.05
CA GLN A 262 3.88 9.23 -15.45
C GLN A 262 2.64 8.36 -15.66
N ALA A 263 2.49 7.30 -14.86
CA ALA A 263 1.34 6.43 -14.91
C ALA A 263 0.05 7.17 -14.54
N LEU A 264 0.09 8.03 -13.52
CA LEU A 264 -1.03 8.88 -13.15
C LEU A 264 -1.38 9.87 -14.27
N ALA A 265 -0.38 10.54 -14.85
CA ALA A 265 -0.60 11.48 -15.95
C ALA A 265 -1.21 10.80 -17.20
N ASP A 266 -0.66 9.65 -17.61
CA ASP A 266 -1.16 8.87 -18.74
C ASP A 266 -2.58 8.34 -18.47
N CYS A 267 -2.85 7.87 -17.25
CA CYS A 267 -4.19 7.40 -16.86
C CYS A 267 -5.23 8.52 -16.92
N VAL A 268 -4.93 9.71 -16.38
CA VAL A 268 -5.84 10.86 -16.45
C VAL A 268 -6.05 11.31 -17.91
N LYS A 269 -5.00 11.28 -18.73
CA LYS A 269 -5.10 11.56 -20.17
C LYS A 269 -6.04 10.59 -20.87
N ASP A 270 -5.89 9.28 -20.65
CA ASP A 270 -6.73 8.24 -21.24
C ASP A 270 -8.20 8.38 -20.77
N LEU A 271 -8.43 8.72 -19.50
CA LEU A 271 -9.77 8.95 -18.98
C LEU A 271 -10.45 10.15 -19.65
N LEU A 272 -9.69 11.20 -19.95
CA LEU A 272 -10.19 12.45 -20.52
C LEU A 272 -10.32 12.43 -22.05
N GLU A 273 -9.67 11.49 -22.74
CA GLU A 273 -9.64 11.41 -24.19
C GLU A 273 -11.05 11.51 -24.82
N PRO A 274 -12.09 10.80 -24.35
CA PRO A 274 -13.43 10.93 -24.94
C PRO A 274 -14.09 12.29 -24.68
N PHE A 275 -13.66 13.04 -23.67
CA PHE A 275 -14.32 14.26 -23.17
C PHE A 275 -13.67 15.57 -23.62
N HIS A 276 -12.64 15.52 -24.47
CA HIS A 276 -11.84 16.70 -24.85
C HIS A 276 -12.65 17.87 -25.44
N ASN A 277 -13.77 17.58 -26.13
CA ASN A 277 -14.66 18.58 -26.73
C ASN A 277 -15.95 18.83 -25.94
N ASP A 278 -16.15 18.17 -24.80
CA ASP A 278 -17.35 18.35 -24.02
C ASP A 278 -17.20 19.50 -23.02
N SER A 279 -18.26 20.28 -22.85
CA SER A 279 -18.33 21.21 -21.72
C SER A 279 -18.53 20.44 -20.42
N VAL A 280 -17.57 20.57 -19.51
CA VAL A 280 -17.65 20.09 -18.12
C VAL A 280 -17.51 21.30 -17.21
N ASP A 281 -18.46 21.47 -16.29
CA ASP A 281 -18.45 22.58 -15.33
C ASP A 281 -17.77 22.17 -14.02
N ILE A 282 -17.99 20.92 -13.61
CA ILE A 282 -17.43 20.36 -12.38
C ILE A 282 -17.18 18.85 -12.52
N VAL A 283 -16.15 18.36 -11.84
CA VAL A 283 -15.85 16.93 -11.77
C VAL A 283 -16.26 16.41 -10.41
N ALA A 284 -17.00 15.31 -10.36
CA ALA A 284 -17.37 14.69 -9.10
C ALA A 284 -16.71 13.31 -8.94
N GLY A 285 -16.07 13.09 -7.79
CA GLY A 285 -15.45 11.82 -7.44
C GLY A 285 -16.24 11.06 -6.39
N ILE A 286 -16.19 9.73 -6.43
CA ILE A 286 -16.89 8.85 -5.47
C ILE A 286 -15.90 8.29 -4.42
N ASP A 287 -16.35 8.19 -3.17
CA ASP A 287 -15.53 7.80 -2.00
C ASP A 287 -14.79 6.46 -2.15
N ALA A 288 -13.53 6.33 -1.73
CA ALA A 288 -12.54 7.37 -1.41
C ALA A 288 -11.47 7.49 -2.50
N MET A 289 -11.17 6.38 -3.20
CA MET A 289 -10.15 6.35 -4.25
C MET A 289 -10.58 7.11 -5.51
N GLY A 290 -11.88 7.18 -5.80
CA GLY A 290 -12.42 8.05 -6.84
C GLY A 290 -12.16 9.54 -6.58
N PHE A 291 -11.90 9.97 -5.34
CA PHE A 291 -11.50 11.36 -5.07
C PHE A 291 -10.12 11.69 -5.60
N ILE A 292 -9.18 10.74 -5.54
CA ILE A 292 -7.82 10.96 -6.03
C ILE A 292 -7.86 11.18 -7.53
N LEU A 293 -8.47 10.25 -8.27
CA LEU A 293 -8.63 10.36 -9.72
C LEU A 293 -9.48 11.57 -10.10
N GLY A 294 -10.62 11.77 -9.44
CA GLY A 294 -11.51 12.89 -9.70
C GLY A 294 -10.84 14.25 -9.47
N ALA A 295 -10.03 14.40 -8.43
CA ALA A 295 -9.27 15.63 -8.18
C ALA A 295 -8.18 15.87 -9.24
N CYS A 296 -7.48 14.81 -9.68
CA CYS A 296 -6.52 14.92 -10.78
C CYS A 296 -7.22 15.35 -12.08
N VAL A 297 -8.34 14.71 -12.43
CA VAL A 297 -9.16 15.06 -13.61
C VAL A 297 -9.67 16.49 -13.52
N ALA A 298 -10.19 16.92 -12.36
CA ALA A 298 -10.64 18.29 -12.12
C ALA A 298 -9.52 19.31 -12.35
N THR A 299 -8.34 19.02 -11.81
CA THR A 299 -7.16 19.88 -11.94
C THR A 299 -6.71 19.97 -13.40
N THR A 300 -6.68 18.85 -14.13
CA THR A 300 -6.32 18.82 -15.56
C THR A 300 -7.30 19.60 -16.44
N LEU A 301 -8.60 19.61 -16.09
CA LEU A 301 -9.62 20.39 -16.80
C LEU A 301 -9.72 21.86 -16.33
N GLY A 302 -9.02 22.24 -15.26
CA GLY A 302 -9.18 23.56 -14.63
C GLY A 302 -10.57 23.78 -14.02
N LYS A 303 -11.19 22.72 -13.48
CA LYS A 303 -12.55 22.74 -12.92
C LYS A 303 -12.55 22.48 -11.41
N GLY A 304 -13.68 22.81 -10.78
CA GLY A 304 -13.92 22.44 -9.39
C GLY A 304 -14.07 20.92 -9.20
N PHE A 305 -13.90 20.48 -7.96
CA PHE A 305 -14.10 19.10 -7.56
C PHE A 305 -15.27 18.97 -6.56
N LEU A 306 -16.15 18.00 -6.78
CA LEU A 306 -17.30 17.69 -5.92
C LEU A 306 -17.16 16.28 -5.34
N ALA A 307 -17.17 16.16 -4.02
CA ALA A 307 -17.10 14.87 -3.36
C ALA A 307 -18.51 14.27 -3.20
N ILE A 308 -18.71 13.04 -3.69
CA ILE A 308 -19.86 12.18 -3.39
C ILE A 308 -19.39 11.14 -2.37
N ARG A 309 -19.86 11.24 -1.13
CA ARG A 309 -19.32 10.48 0.02
C ARG A 309 -20.29 9.44 0.54
N LYS A 310 -19.83 8.49 1.35
CA LYS A 310 -20.74 7.73 2.22
C LYS A 310 -21.43 8.69 3.21
N ALA A 311 -22.67 8.40 3.58
CA ALA A 311 -23.46 9.25 4.46
C ALA A 311 -22.78 9.49 5.84
N GLY A 312 -22.95 10.69 6.38
CA GLY A 312 -22.45 11.08 7.71
C GLY A 312 -21.02 11.61 7.76
N HIS A 313 -20.43 11.98 6.62
CA HIS A 313 -19.06 12.47 6.52
C HIS A 313 -18.94 13.93 6.07
N LEU A 314 -20.00 14.52 5.50
CA LEU A 314 -20.06 15.93 5.17
C LEU A 314 -20.61 16.75 6.35
N CYS A 315 -19.99 17.89 6.63
CA CYS A 315 -20.35 18.81 7.72
C CYS A 315 -21.28 19.95 7.28
N VAL A 316 -22.01 19.74 6.19
CA VAL A 316 -22.91 20.72 5.56
C VAL A 316 -24.25 20.05 5.28
N ASP A 317 -25.25 20.82 4.86
CA ASP A 317 -26.50 20.23 4.40
C ASP A 317 -26.25 19.29 3.21
N THR A 318 -26.82 18.08 3.30
CA THR A 318 -26.64 17.04 2.31
C THR A 318 -27.95 16.48 1.80
N GLN A 319 -27.91 15.91 0.59
CA GLN A 319 -28.91 14.95 0.15
C GLN A 319 -28.30 13.58 0.04
N SER A 320 -29.08 12.59 0.47
CA SER A 320 -28.70 11.19 0.50
C SER A 320 -29.39 10.38 -0.60
N GLN A 321 -28.68 9.40 -1.15
CA GLN A 321 -29.24 8.37 -2.04
C GLN A 321 -28.81 7.00 -1.54
N ASN A 322 -29.78 6.09 -1.41
CA ASN A 322 -29.54 4.70 -1.02
C ASN A 322 -29.10 3.87 -2.22
N TYR A 323 -28.22 2.91 -1.99
CA TYR A 323 -27.73 1.99 -3.01
C TYR A 323 -27.34 0.65 -2.40
N ARG A 324 -27.41 -0.42 -3.21
CA ARG A 324 -26.85 -1.71 -2.84
C ARG A 324 -25.41 -1.82 -3.31
N ASP A 325 -24.51 -2.14 -2.40
CA ASP A 325 -23.11 -2.37 -2.74
C ASP A 325 -22.87 -3.79 -3.29
N TYR A 326 -21.63 -4.08 -3.70
CA TYR A 326 -21.23 -5.40 -4.21
C TYR A 326 -21.43 -6.55 -3.20
N SER A 327 -21.63 -6.25 -1.91
CA SER A 327 -21.90 -7.23 -0.86
C SER A 327 -23.39 -7.45 -0.63
N GLY A 328 -24.26 -6.78 -1.39
CA GLY A 328 -25.71 -6.83 -1.25
C GLY A 328 -26.25 -6.06 -0.06
N ARG A 329 -25.41 -5.24 0.61
CA ARG A 329 -25.82 -4.43 1.75
C ARG A 329 -26.32 -3.07 1.26
N ASP A 330 -27.41 -2.61 1.87
CA ASP A 330 -27.89 -1.25 1.65
C ASP A 330 -26.92 -0.26 2.31
N LYS A 331 -26.46 0.70 1.52
CA LYS A 331 -25.60 1.81 1.92
C LYS A 331 -26.21 3.11 1.44
N THR A 332 -25.76 4.21 2.02
CA THR A 332 -26.23 5.55 1.68
C THR A 332 -25.03 6.41 1.31
N MET A 333 -25.16 7.15 0.22
CA MET A 333 -24.19 8.17 -0.19
C MET A 333 -24.81 9.55 -0.14
N GLU A 334 -23.98 10.57 0.00
CA GLU A 334 -24.38 11.95 0.18
C GLU A 334 -23.54 12.93 -0.66
N VAL A 335 -24.16 14.04 -1.03
CA VAL A 335 -23.54 15.18 -1.70
C VAL A 335 -24.03 16.47 -1.05
N ARG A 336 -23.18 17.52 -1.07
CA ARG A 336 -23.55 18.87 -0.63
C ARG A 336 -24.57 19.51 -1.59
N LEU A 337 -25.52 20.28 -1.03
CA LEU A 337 -26.66 20.83 -1.78
C LEU A 337 -26.37 22.09 -2.61
N ASP A 338 -25.35 22.86 -2.26
CA ASP A 338 -25.14 24.22 -2.76
C ASP A 338 -24.38 24.30 -4.09
N VAL A 339 -23.91 23.14 -4.59
CA VAL A 339 -23.13 23.03 -5.83
C VAL A 339 -23.97 22.55 -7.01
N LEU A 340 -24.84 21.57 -6.80
CA LEU A 340 -25.65 20.97 -7.88
C LEU A 340 -26.90 21.80 -8.13
N LYS A 341 -27.05 22.30 -9.36
CA LYS A 341 -28.20 23.09 -9.81
C LYS A 341 -28.56 22.70 -11.24
N ALA A 342 -29.78 23.06 -11.65
CA ALA A 342 -30.24 22.86 -13.02
C ALA A 342 -29.25 23.39 -14.05
N GLY A 343 -28.86 22.55 -15.00
CA GLY A 343 -27.95 22.91 -16.09
C GLY A 343 -26.44 22.77 -15.79
N VAL A 344 -26.04 22.51 -14.53
CA VAL A 344 -24.62 22.22 -14.22
C VAL A 344 -24.21 20.90 -14.85
N ARG A 345 -23.08 20.89 -15.55
CA ARG A 345 -22.57 19.73 -16.28
C ARG A 345 -21.48 19.01 -15.48
N VAL A 346 -21.80 17.80 -15.01
CA VAL A 346 -20.96 17.03 -14.10
C VAL A 346 -20.31 15.85 -14.82
N LEU A 347 -18.98 15.72 -14.72
CA LEU A 347 -18.25 14.50 -15.10
C LEU A 347 -18.06 13.63 -13.85
N LEU A 348 -18.60 12.41 -13.86
CA LEU A 348 -18.46 11.48 -12.75
C LEU A 348 -17.19 10.63 -12.92
N VAL A 349 -16.38 10.54 -11.86
CA VAL A 349 -15.11 9.82 -11.87
C VAL A 349 -15.04 8.82 -10.71
N ASP A 350 -14.64 7.59 -11.02
CA ASP A 350 -14.31 6.57 -10.01
C ASP A 350 -13.10 5.75 -10.48
N GLN A 351 -12.59 4.85 -9.66
CA GLN A 351 -11.51 3.94 -10.05
C GLN A 351 -12.04 2.68 -10.74
N TRP A 352 -13.08 2.03 -10.21
CA TRP A 352 -13.55 0.74 -10.73
C TRP A 352 -15.05 0.59 -10.56
N ILE A 353 -15.73 0.28 -11.66
CA ILE A 353 -17.16 0.04 -11.68
C ILE A 353 -17.38 -1.47 -11.87
N GLU A 354 -17.59 -2.17 -10.75
CA GLU A 354 -17.87 -3.61 -10.72
C GLU A 354 -19.36 -3.86 -11.05
N THR A 355 -20.26 -3.67 -10.08
CA THR A 355 -21.71 -3.90 -10.27
C THR A 355 -22.46 -2.71 -10.87
N GLY A 356 -21.83 -1.53 -10.93
CA GLY A 356 -22.48 -0.27 -11.30
C GLY A 356 -23.36 0.37 -10.22
N GLY A 357 -23.62 -0.29 -9.09
CA GLY A 357 -24.55 0.21 -8.07
C GLY A 357 -24.19 1.57 -7.49
N THR A 358 -22.92 1.76 -7.12
CA THR A 358 -22.44 3.05 -6.59
C THR A 358 -22.52 4.16 -7.65
N MET A 359 -22.12 3.87 -8.89
CA MET A 359 -22.16 4.87 -9.97
C MET A 359 -23.60 5.24 -10.34
N LYS A 360 -24.52 4.27 -10.41
CA LYS A 360 -25.95 4.52 -10.65
C LYS A 360 -26.54 5.47 -9.60
N ALA A 361 -26.25 5.23 -8.33
CA ALA A 361 -26.73 6.10 -7.26
C ALA A 361 -26.12 7.50 -7.31
N ALA A 362 -24.85 7.64 -7.71
CA ALA A 362 -24.23 8.95 -7.94
C ALA A 362 -24.89 9.70 -9.11
N ILE A 363 -25.19 8.99 -10.21
CA ILE A 363 -25.94 9.53 -11.36
C ILE A 363 -27.33 10.02 -10.92
N GLU A 364 -28.09 9.17 -10.24
CA GLU A 364 -29.43 9.52 -9.74
C GLU A 364 -29.42 10.73 -8.82
N LEU A 365 -28.40 10.81 -7.96
CA LEU A 365 -28.21 11.94 -7.05
C LEU A 365 -27.96 13.23 -7.84
N VAL A 366 -27.08 13.20 -8.84
CA VAL A 366 -26.80 14.37 -9.70
C VAL A 366 -28.04 14.78 -10.51
N GLU A 367 -28.69 13.84 -11.20
CA GLU A 367 -29.84 14.12 -12.06
C GLU A 367 -31.06 14.62 -11.27
N ARG A 368 -31.25 14.18 -10.01
CA ARG A 368 -32.34 14.66 -9.15
C ARG A 368 -32.24 16.16 -8.83
N PHE A 369 -31.03 16.74 -8.86
CA PHE A 369 -30.81 18.19 -8.73
C PHE A 369 -30.98 18.96 -10.05
N GLY A 370 -31.39 18.29 -11.13
CA GLY A 370 -31.49 18.88 -12.46
C GLY A 370 -30.15 19.15 -13.15
N ALA A 371 -29.04 18.71 -12.54
CA ALA A 371 -27.73 18.75 -13.15
C ALA A 371 -27.61 17.64 -14.22
N THR A 372 -26.77 17.87 -15.22
CA THR A 372 -26.57 16.95 -16.34
C THR A 372 -25.29 16.15 -16.13
N VAL A 373 -25.39 14.83 -16.13
CA VAL A 373 -24.20 13.95 -16.19
C VAL A 373 -23.66 13.96 -17.62
N VAL A 374 -22.48 14.58 -17.82
CA VAL A 374 -21.79 14.64 -19.13
C VAL A 374 -21.31 13.24 -19.53
N GLY A 375 -20.87 12.47 -18.55
CA GLY A 375 -20.45 11.10 -18.73
C GLY A 375 -19.82 10.52 -17.47
N VAL A 376 -19.31 9.30 -17.63
CA VAL A 376 -18.70 8.50 -16.58
C VAL A 376 -17.29 8.09 -17.00
N ALA A 377 -16.29 8.40 -16.18
CA ALA A 377 -14.92 7.96 -16.39
C ALA A 377 -14.48 7.05 -15.23
N ALA A 378 -13.92 5.88 -15.54
CA ALA A 378 -13.32 5.03 -14.54
C ALA A 378 -12.15 4.22 -15.10
N VAL A 379 -11.18 3.81 -14.28
CA VAL A 379 -10.08 2.97 -14.77
C VAL A 379 -10.64 1.71 -15.42
N ALA A 380 -11.64 1.09 -14.79
CA ALA A 380 -12.37 -0.04 -15.37
C ALA A 380 -13.88 0.09 -15.21
N ILE A 381 -14.60 -0.40 -16.22
CA ILE A 381 -16.04 -0.59 -16.21
C ILE A 381 -16.33 -2.01 -16.70
N GLU A 382 -16.68 -2.90 -15.77
CA GLU A 382 -17.03 -4.29 -16.08
C GLU A 382 -18.32 -4.36 -16.91
N ASN A 383 -18.47 -5.39 -17.75
CA ASN A 383 -19.68 -5.64 -18.53
C ASN A 383 -20.79 -6.34 -17.72
N THR A 384 -20.92 -5.99 -16.44
CA THR A 384 -22.08 -6.38 -15.62
C THR A 384 -23.35 -5.66 -16.11
N GLU A 385 -24.53 -6.07 -15.65
CA GLU A 385 -25.79 -5.39 -15.98
C GLU A 385 -25.71 -3.87 -15.70
N GLY A 386 -25.08 -3.47 -14.59
CA GLY A 386 -24.88 -2.07 -14.27
C GLY A 386 -23.90 -1.35 -15.18
N GLY A 387 -22.76 -1.98 -15.50
CA GLY A 387 -21.78 -1.39 -16.43
C GLY A 387 -22.32 -1.26 -17.85
N GLN A 388 -23.03 -2.27 -18.36
CA GLN A 388 -23.68 -2.22 -19.67
C GLN A 388 -24.75 -1.12 -19.73
N TRP A 389 -25.54 -0.95 -18.66
CA TRP A 389 -26.50 0.14 -18.56
C TRP A 389 -25.82 1.52 -18.64
N ILE A 390 -24.68 1.71 -17.95
CA ILE A 390 -23.90 2.95 -18.01
C ILE A 390 -23.41 3.18 -19.45
N LYS A 391 -22.75 2.18 -20.06
CA LYS A 391 -22.20 2.27 -21.42
C LYS A 391 -23.26 2.56 -22.48
N LYS A 392 -24.50 2.11 -22.28
CA LYS A 392 -25.63 2.36 -23.18
C LYS A 392 -26.27 3.75 -23.00
N LYS A 393 -26.35 4.25 -21.76
CA LYS A 393 -27.12 5.46 -21.44
C LYS A 393 -26.26 6.73 -21.37
N TYR A 394 -24.98 6.60 -21.04
CA TYR A 394 -24.07 7.73 -20.85
C TYR A 394 -22.82 7.59 -21.70
N LYS A 395 -22.26 8.73 -22.10
CA LYS A 395 -20.89 8.78 -22.60
C LYS A 395 -19.94 8.26 -21.52
N PHE A 396 -19.01 7.39 -21.89
CA PHE A 396 -18.11 6.77 -20.93
C PHE A 396 -16.65 6.78 -21.40
N SER A 397 -15.74 6.66 -20.45
CA SER A 397 -14.32 6.41 -20.68
C SER A 397 -13.80 5.36 -19.72
N HIS A 398 -12.94 4.48 -20.21
CA HIS A 398 -12.12 3.63 -19.38
C HIS A 398 -10.72 3.38 -19.94
N CYS A 399 -9.84 2.92 -19.05
CA CYS A 399 -8.44 2.66 -19.34
C CYS A 399 -8.17 1.22 -19.80
N ILE A 400 -9.16 0.32 -19.69
CA ILE A 400 -9.02 -1.10 -20.07
C ILE A 400 -8.92 -1.24 -21.60
N PRO A 401 -7.82 -1.83 -22.13
CA PRO A 401 -7.73 -2.25 -23.53
C PRO A 401 -8.77 -3.32 -23.88
N GLU A 402 -9.25 -3.33 -25.12
CA GLU A 402 -10.34 -4.23 -25.55
C GLU A 402 -10.00 -5.71 -25.32
N GLU A 403 -8.74 -6.09 -25.55
CA GLU A 403 -8.22 -7.43 -25.36
C GLU A 403 -8.23 -7.91 -23.90
N LEU A 404 -8.22 -6.98 -22.94
CA LEU A 404 -8.26 -7.29 -21.51
C LEU A 404 -9.69 -7.29 -20.94
N GLN A 405 -10.67 -6.75 -21.66
CA GLN A 405 -12.03 -6.57 -21.14
C GLN A 405 -12.67 -7.90 -20.71
N SER A 406 -12.56 -8.94 -21.55
CA SER A 406 -13.10 -10.28 -21.24
C SER A 406 -12.49 -10.86 -19.97
N GLN A 407 -11.20 -10.61 -19.73
CA GLN A 407 -10.51 -11.08 -18.54
C GLN A 407 -11.01 -10.33 -17.29
N ILE A 408 -11.09 -8.99 -17.38
CA ILE A 408 -11.64 -8.13 -16.32
C ILE A 408 -13.06 -8.55 -15.93
N ASP A 409 -13.93 -8.81 -16.91
CA ASP A 409 -15.31 -9.25 -16.67
C ASP A 409 -15.37 -10.62 -15.96
N GLN A 410 -14.39 -11.49 -16.24
CA GLN A 410 -14.21 -12.79 -15.57
C GLN A 410 -13.44 -12.69 -14.26
N LYS A 411 -13.10 -11.47 -13.80
CA LYS A 411 -12.36 -11.22 -12.56
C LYS A 411 -11.01 -11.95 -12.52
N TYR A 412 -10.38 -11.93 -13.69
CA TYR A 412 -9.24 -12.74 -14.06
C TYR A 412 -8.30 -11.91 -14.95
N LEU A 413 -6.98 -12.11 -14.87
CA LEU A 413 -6.03 -11.46 -15.77
C LEU A 413 -4.83 -12.41 -15.99
N ASP A 414 -4.50 -12.69 -17.24
CA ASP A 414 -3.39 -13.55 -17.65
C ASP A 414 -2.04 -13.05 -17.12
N SER A 415 -1.89 -11.73 -17.01
CA SER A 415 -0.70 -11.09 -16.41
C SER A 415 -0.47 -11.49 -14.95
N PHE A 416 -1.48 -12.08 -14.28
CA PHE A 416 -1.37 -12.64 -12.94
C PHE A 416 -1.32 -14.18 -12.90
N LYS A 417 -1.44 -14.88 -14.03
CA LYS A 417 -1.16 -16.33 -14.08
C LYS A 417 0.34 -16.57 -14.03
N VAL A 418 0.76 -17.35 -13.04
CA VAL A 418 2.07 -18.01 -13.07
C VAL A 418 1.94 -19.16 -14.06
N ASN A 419 2.64 -19.10 -15.20
CA ASN A 419 2.59 -20.16 -16.20
C ASN A 419 3.25 -21.43 -15.64
N CYS A 420 2.45 -22.37 -15.15
CA CYS A 420 2.85 -23.75 -14.98
C CYS A 420 2.66 -24.43 -16.33
N VAL A 421 3.72 -24.53 -17.13
CA VAL A 421 3.74 -25.39 -18.31
C VAL A 421 4.13 -26.80 -17.85
N ASN A 422 3.31 -27.78 -18.25
CA ASN A 422 3.40 -29.21 -17.91
C ASN A 422 4.70 -29.88 -18.39
#